data_AF-A0A2E9TGX2-F1
#
_entry.id   AF-A0A2E9TGX2-F1
#
_cell.length_a   1.000
_cell.length_b   1.000
_cell.length_c   1.000
_cell.angle_alpha   90.00
_cell.angle_beta   90.00
_cell.angle_gamma   90.00
#
_symmetry.space_group_name_H-M   'P 1'
#
loop_
_entity.id
_entity.type
_entity.pdbx_description
1 polymer ?
#
loop_
_entity_poly.entity_id
_entity_poly.type
_entity_poly.pdbx_seq_one_letter_code
_entity_poly.pdbx_strand_id
1 'polypeptide(L)'
;MDKLIESISKFLKEKFDVMKGDIIERISSIISRLITFFILFLILMFLIGFLSIAAANLINDFTQNSYIGYLAVGGFYLLIFVGLYRYSKTGKLKERIESEFLKGLK
;
A
#
# COMPACT_ATOMS: atom_id res chain seq x y z
N MET A 1 37.28 -11.67 -39.19
CA MET A 1 35.93 -11.70 -38.59
C MET A 1 35.99 -11.74 -37.07
N ASP A 2 37.01 -12.36 -36.48
CA ASP A 2 37.07 -12.62 -35.03
C ASP A 2 37.08 -11.35 -34.16
N LYS A 3 37.80 -10.30 -34.55
CA LYS A 3 37.80 -9.01 -33.83
C LYS A 3 36.43 -8.33 -33.75
N LEU A 4 35.60 -8.50 -34.78
CA LEU A 4 34.26 -7.91 -34.81
C LEU A 4 33.32 -8.69 -33.88
N ILE A 5 33.41 -10.02 -33.91
CA ILE A 5 32.67 -10.92 -33.02
C ILE A 5 33.07 -10.67 -31.55
N GLU A 6 34.36 -10.50 -31.28
CA GLU A 6 34.89 -10.23 -29.95
C GLU A 6 34.46 -8.85 -29.41
N SER A 7 34.43 -7.83 -30.26
CA SER A 7 33.94 -6.49 -29.89
C SER A 7 32.43 -6.48 -29.60
N ILE A 8 31.64 -7.18 -30.41
CA ILE A 8 30.20 -7.35 -30.19
C ILE A 8 29.92 -8.14 -28.91
N SER A 9 30.67 -9.22 -28.67
CA SER A 9 30.57 -10.02 -27.44
C SER A 9 30.88 -9.19 -26.21
N LYS A 10 31.96 -8.39 -26.25
CA LYS A 10 32.35 -7.51 -25.14
C LYS A 10 31.31 -6.42 -24.87
N PHE A 11 30.78 -5.80 -25.91
CA PHE A 11 29.72 -4.80 -25.82
C PHE A 11 28.41 -5.39 -25.25
N LEU A 12 28.01 -6.57 -25.71
CA LEU A 12 26.84 -7.28 -25.17
C LEU A 12 27.03 -7.62 -23.70
N LYS A 13 28.24 -8.06 -23.32
CA LYS A 13 28.58 -8.38 -21.93
C LYS A 13 28.50 -7.16 -21.03
N GLU A 14 29.07 -6.03 -21.44
CA GLU A 14 28.98 -4.75 -20.73
C GLU A 14 27.52 -4.28 -20.61
N LYS A 15 26.73 -4.35 -21.69
CA LYS A 15 25.29 -4.02 -21.66
C LYS A 15 24.51 -4.92 -20.69
N PHE A 16 24.82 -6.21 -20.65
CA PHE A 16 24.19 -7.16 -19.73
C PHE A 16 24.55 -6.88 -18.27
N ASP A 17 25.80 -6.53 -17.97
CA ASP A 17 26.23 -6.22 -16.61
C ASP A 17 25.61 -4.91 -16.11
N VAL A 18 25.53 -3.87 -16.95
CA VAL A 18 24.79 -2.64 -16.63
C VAL A 18 23.31 -2.93 -16.40
N MET A 19 22.67 -3.72 -17.27
CA MET A 19 21.26 -4.08 -17.13
C MET A 19 20.98 -4.84 -15.82
N LYS A 20 21.87 -5.75 -15.40
CA LYS A 20 21.76 -6.44 -14.10
C LYS A 20 21.83 -5.46 -12.94
N GLY A 21 22.75 -4.49 -12.99
CA GLY A 21 22.88 -3.43 -11.99
C GLY A 21 21.58 -2.62 -11.85
N ASP A 22 21.05 -2.12 -12.97
CA ASP A 22 19.82 -1.33 -13.01
C ASP A 22 18.60 -2.11 -12.46
N ILE A 23 18.51 -3.41 -12.77
CA ILE A 23 17.45 -4.28 -12.25
C ILE A 23 17.56 -4.42 -10.73
N ILE A 24 18.77 -4.69 -10.21
CA ILE A 24 19.02 -4.82 -8.77
C ILE A 24 18.69 -3.52 -8.05
N GLU A 25 19.08 -2.37 -8.60
CA GLU A 25 18.80 -1.06 -8.01
C GLU A 25 17.29 -0.76 -7.97
N ARG A 26 16.57 -1.02 -9.07
CA ARG A 26 15.11 -0.87 -9.13
C ARG A 26 14.40 -1.77 -8.14
N ILE A 27 14.77 -3.05 -8.09
CA ILE A 27 14.20 -4.03 -7.16
C ILE A 27 14.48 -3.60 -5.72
N SER A 28 15.71 -3.19 -5.41
CA SER A 28 16.11 -2.73 -4.07
C SER A 28 15.29 -1.52 -3.65
N SER A 29 15.12 -0.52 -4.52
CA SER A 29 14.27 0.65 -4.27
C SER A 29 12.81 0.26 -4.01
N ILE A 30 12.24 -0.66 -4.80
CA ILE A 30 10.87 -1.14 -4.61
C ILE A 30 10.74 -1.86 -3.26
N ILE A 31 11.68 -2.74 -2.93
CA ILE A 31 11.69 -3.49 -1.67
C ILE A 31 11.82 -2.53 -0.48
N SER A 32 12.74 -1.56 -0.52
CA SER A 32 12.90 -0.58 0.55
C SER A 32 11.65 0.26 0.77
N ARG A 33 10.99 0.70 -0.31
CA ARG A 33 9.70 1.40 -0.21
C ARG A 33 8.61 0.52 0.36
N LEU A 34 8.55 -0.76 -0.04
CA LEU A 34 7.56 -1.71 0.46
C LEU A 34 7.75 -1.97 1.96
N ILE A 35 8.99 -2.17 2.41
CA ILE A 35 9.32 -2.37 3.83
C ILE A 35 8.92 -1.13 4.64
N THR A 36 9.30 0.06 4.17
CA THR A 36 8.98 1.32 4.85
C THR A 36 7.46 1.52 4.94
N PHE A 37 6.75 1.29 3.83
CA PHE A 37 5.29 1.34 3.79
C PHE A 37 4.66 0.34 4.76
N PHE A 38 5.18 -0.89 4.80
CA PHE A 38 4.67 -1.93 5.69
C PHE A 38 4.86 -1.57 7.17
N ILE A 39 6.02 -1.04 7.56
CA ILE A 39 6.28 -0.58 8.93
C ILE A 39 5.33 0.56 9.31
N LEU A 40 5.19 1.57 8.45
CA LEU A 40 4.28 2.69 8.68
C LEU A 40 2.82 2.22 8.80
N PHE A 41 2.41 1.34 7.90
CA PHE A 41 1.07 0.76 7.91
C PHE A 41 0.82 -0.03 9.19
N LEU A 42 1.79 -0.82 9.65
CA LEU A 42 1.69 -1.60 10.88
C LEU A 42 1.52 -0.69 12.11
N ILE A 43 2.35 0.36 12.22
CA ILE A 43 2.25 1.35 13.31
C ILE A 43 0.89 2.04 13.28
N LEU A 44 0.43 2.46 12.08
CA LEU A 44 -0.86 3.11 11.91
C LEU A 44 -2.01 2.18 12.33
N MET A 45 -1.93 0.89 11.99
CA MET A 45 -2.91 -0.11 12.38
C MET A 45 -3.01 -0.24 13.90
N PHE A 46 -1.87 -0.31 14.60
CA PHE A 46 -1.84 -0.32 16.07
C PHE A 46 -2.39 0.98 16.67
N LEU A 47 -2.01 2.13 16.12
CA LEU A 47 -2.49 3.43 16.58
C LEU A 47 -4.01 3.53 16.51
N ILE A 48 -4.59 3.18 15.36
CA ILE A 48 -6.05 3.19 15.16
C ILE A 48 -6.73 2.19 16.10
N GLY A 49 -6.15 0.99 16.27
CA GLY A 49 -6.67 -0.02 17.19
C GLY A 49 -6.72 0.46 18.64
N PHE A 50 -5.62 1.03 19.14
CA PHE A 50 -5.56 1.56 20.50
C PHE A 50 -6.45 2.79 20.69
N LEU A 51 -6.51 3.70 19.71
CA LEU A 51 -7.44 4.83 19.76
C LEU A 51 -8.90 4.36 19.80
N SER A 52 -9.24 3.30 19.08
CA SER A 52 -10.58 2.71 19.09
C SER A 52 -10.93 2.13 20.45
N ILE A 53 -10.00 1.41 21.08
CA ILE A 53 -10.16 0.86 22.44
C ILE A 53 -10.29 2.00 23.46
N ALA A 54 -9.43 3.02 23.37
CA ALA A 54 -9.47 4.18 24.25
C ALA A 54 -10.79 4.94 24.12
N ALA A 55 -11.26 5.18 22.88
CA ALA A 55 -12.54 5.83 22.61
C ALA A 55 -13.72 5.01 23.16
N ALA A 56 -13.71 3.69 22.96
CA ALA A 56 -14.73 2.79 23.52
C ALA A 56 -14.75 2.85 25.04
N ASN A 57 -13.59 2.77 25.70
CA ASN A 57 -13.50 2.83 27.16
C ASN A 57 -13.98 4.18 27.70
N LEU A 58 -13.60 5.28 27.05
CA LEU A 58 -14.08 6.62 27.45
C LEU A 58 -15.61 6.69 27.39
N ILE A 59 -16.23 6.18 26.33
CA ILE A 59 -17.70 6.12 26.22
C ILE A 59 -18.31 5.20 27.29
N ASN A 60 -17.68 4.06 27.57
CA ASN A 60 -18.13 3.12 28.60
C ASN A 60 -18.14 3.78 29.99
N ASP A 61 -17.10 4.54 30.34
CA ASP A 61 -16.98 5.24 31.62
C ASP A 61 -18.10 6.29 31.78
N PHE A 62 -18.40 7.07 30.73
CA PHE A 62 -19.51 8.04 30.76
C PHE A 62 -20.88 7.38 30.88
N THR A 63 -21.04 6.18 30.32
CA THR A 63 -22.35 5.49 30.26
C THR A 63 -22.53 4.50 31.42
N GLN A 64 -21.52 4.33 32.29
CA GLN A 64 -21.45 3.33 33.36
C GLN A 64 -21.75 1.90 32.88
N ASN A 65 -21.50 1.61 31.60
CA ASN A 65 -21.81 0.33 30.97
C ASN A 65 -20.62 -0.10 30.10
N SER A 66 -20.10 -1.30 30.37
CA SER A 66 -18.87 -1.82 29.76
C SER A 66 -18.96 -2.16 28.26
N TYR A 67 -20.15 -2.11 27.65
CA TYR A 67 -20.35 -2.59 26.27
C TYR A 67 -20.74 -1.50 25.26
N ILE A 68 -21.30 -0.37 25.73
CA ILE A 68 -21.92 0.63 24.86
C ILE A 68 -20.88 1.33 23.97
N GLY A 69 -19.69 1.61 24.50
CA GLY A 69 -18.59 2.21 23.74
C GLY A 69 -18.06 1.32 22.64
N TYR A 70 -17.97 0.00 22.87
CA TYR A 70 -17.58 -0.94 21.82
C TYR A 70 -18.65 -1.05 20.72
N LEU A 71 -19.93 -1.01 21.08
CA LEU A 71 -21.03 -0.98 20.12
C LEU A 71 -21.03 0.31 19.29
N ALA A 72 -20.75 1.46 19.91
CA ALA A 72 -20.65 2.74 19.22
C ALA A 72 -19.50 2.76 18.20
N VAL A 73 -18.31 2.32 18.63
CA VAL A 73 -17.13 2.23 17.75
C VAL A 73 -17.35 1.20 16.64
N GLY A 74 -17.95 0.04 16.95
CA GLY A 74 -18.31 -0.99 15.97
C GLY A 74 -19.33 -0.46 14.94
N GLY A 75 -20.36 0.26 15.40
CA GLY A 75 -21.36 0.90 14.53
C GLY A 75 -20.74 1.94 13.61
N PHE A 76 -19.81 2.75 14.11
CA PHE A 76 -19.06 3.71 13.31
C PHE A 76 -18.26 3.03 12.18
N TYR A 77 -17.54 1.95 12.49
CA TYR A 77 -16.82 1.18 11.46
C TYR A 77 -17.76 0.50 10.46
N LEU A 78 -18.93 0.05 10.91
CA LEU A 78 -19.95 -0.55 10.05
C LEU A 78 -20.50 0.49 9.04
N LEU A 79 -20.75 1.73 9.49
CA LEU A 79 -21.17 2.82 8.60
C LEU A 79 -20.11 3.13 7.53
N ILE A 80 -18.83 3.21 7.93
CA ILE A 80 -17.71 3.39 6.99
C ILE A 80 -17.67 2.24 5.99
N PHE A 81 -17.80 1.00 6.46
CA PHE A 81 -17.79 -0.19 5.63
C PHE A 81 -18.92 -0.17 4.59
N VAL A 82 -20.14 0.15 4.99
CA VAL A 82 -21.30 0.25 4.07
C VAL A 82 -21.09 1.38 3.05
N GLY A 83 -20.55 2.53 3.48
CA GLY A 83 -20.21 3.64 2.60
C GLY A 83 -19.18 3.24 1.54
N LEU A 84 -18.09 2.59 1.97
CA LEU A 84 -17.05 2.06 1.07
C LEU A 84 -17.57 0.97 0.15
N TYR A 85 -18.38 0.04 0.65
CA TYR A 85 -18.98 -1.03 -0.14
C TYR A 85 -19.85 -0.46 -1.27
N ARG A 86 -20.67 0.55 -0.96
CA ARG A 86 -21.51 1.23 -1.96
C ARG A 86 -20.64 2.00 -2.97
N TYR A 87 -19.63 2.73 -2.51
CA TYR A 87 -18.70 3.45 -3.40
C TYR A 87 -17.95 2.51 -4.34
N SER A 88 -17.46 1.38 -3.82
CA SER A 88 -16.78 0.33 -4.59
C SER A 88 -17.69 -0.25 -5.68
N LYS A 89 -18.97 -0.50 -5.38
CA LYS A 89 -19.96 -0.95 -6.38
C LYS A 89 -20.34 0.10 -7.43
N THR A 90 -20.12 1.39 -7.18
CA THR A 90 -20.53 2.46 -8.10
C THR A 90 -19.56 2.64 -9.29
N GLY A 91 -18.52 1.81 -9.42
CA GLY A 91 -17.60 1.82 -10.58
C GLY A 91 -16.62 2.99 -10.64
N LYS A 92 -16.90 4.10 -9.93
CA LYS A 92 -16.05 5.30 -9.84
C LYS A 92 -14.64 5.04 -9.32
N LEU A 93 -14.47 4.00 -8.49
CA LEU A 93 -13.14 3.58 -8.02
C LEU A 93 -12.35 2.91 -9.16
N LYS A 94 -13.02 2.10 -9.99
CA LYS A 94 -12.41 1.42 -11.14
C LYS A 94 -11.99 2.43 -12.23
N GLU A 95 -12.86 3.40 -12.54
CA GLU A 95 -12.56 4.46 -13.51
C GLU A 95 -11.38 5.36 -13.09
N ARG A 96 -11.27 5.70 -11.78
CA ARG A 96 -10.12 6.48 -11.30
C ARG A 96 -8.81 5.70 -11.38
N ILE A 97 -8.83 4.42 -11.01
CA ILE A 97 -7.65 3.55 -11.07
C ILE A 97 -7.20 3.34 -12.52
N GLU A 98 -8.13 3.08 -13.45
CA GLU A 98 -7.83 2.97 -14.89
C GLU A 98 -7.29 4.29 -15.46
N SER A 99 -7.83 5.44 -15.04
CA SER A 99 -7.36 6.75 -15.53
C SER A 99 -5.93 7.08 -15.09
N GLU A 100 -5.54 6.69 -13.88
CA GLU A 100 -4.18 6.92 -13.36
C GLU A 100 -3.18 5.91 -13.95
N PHE A 101 -3.60 4.66 -14.18
CA PHE A 101 -2.79 3.68 -14.90
C PHE A 101 -2.53 4.10 -16.36
N LEU A 102 -3.53 4.63 -17.05
CA LEU A 102 -3.38 5.12 -18.43
C LEU A 102 -2.50 6.38 -18.54
N LYS A 103 -2.48 7.23 -17.51
CA LYS A 103 -1.58 8.40 -17.46
C LYS A 103 -0.13 8.01 -17.20
N GLY A 104 0.12 6.99 -16.38
CA GLY A 104 1.48 6.49 -16.14
C GLY A 104 2.10 5.74 -17.34
N LEU A 105 1.30 5.44 -18.37
CA LEU A 105 1.73 4.72 -19.57
C LEU A 105 1.98 5.64 -20.80
N LYS A 106 1.67 6.93 -20.69
CA LYS A 106 2.03 7.98 -21.66
C LYS A 106 3.27 8.73 -21.20
#